data_AF-A0A1X0NZ79-F1
#
_entry.id   AF-A0A1X0NZ79-F1
#
_cell.length_a   1.000
_cell.length_b   1.000
_cell.length_c   1.000
_cell.angle_alpha   90.00
_cell.angle_beta   90.00
_cell.angle_gamma   90.00
#
_symmetry.space_group_name_H-M   'P 1'
#
loop_
_entity.id
_entity.type
_entity.pdbx_description
1 polymer ?
#
loop_
_entity_poly.entity_id
_entity_poly.type
_entity_poly.pdbx_seq_one_letter_code
_entity_poly.pdbx_strand_id
1 'polypeptide(L)'
;MEKQFREVPQRLRELKSDAEEKLRPLKEEVKACNDNSSRAEKALEQLKELVDAREEAKGPFASYTGPGETEKQRKKEEAALQEGKDAASNVKLAATKTRKAAEAVKKTLAEMEKLSNTLVPSAIGFLNSPAFFNLPSKRYSVMEDLAVASTREGESIQAFVAEEKLSVKRAFDAAERAEKFANFLKVGLELAEKEFKEEFWESWS
;
A
#
# COMPACT_ATOMS: atom_id res chain seq x y z
N MET A 1 -24.17 -30.89 9.48
CA MET A 1 -22.94 -31.25 8.74
C MET A 1 -23.12 -31.07 7.23
N GLU A 2 -24.14 -31.67 6.60
CA GLU A 2 -24.42 -31.45 5.16
C GLU A 2 -24.53 -29.98 4.77
N LYS A 3 -25.32 -29.21 5.53
CA LYS A 3 -25.47 -27.76 5.34
C LYS A 3 -24.13 -27.01 5.38
N GLN A 4 -23.24 -27.38 6.29
CA GLN A 4 -21.90 -26.78 6.42
C GLN A 4 -21.01 -27.07 5.20
N PHE A 5 -21.01 -28.30 4.68
CA PHE A 5 -20.26 -28.68 3.48
C PHE A 5 -20.84 -28.14 2.17
N ARG A 6 -22.05 -27.55 2.20
CA ARG A 6 -22.61 -26.80 1.06
C ARG A 6 -22.35 -25.30 1.19
N GLU A 7 -22.69 -24.73 2.35
CA GLU A 7 -22.70 -23.28 2.55
C GLU A 7 -21.32 -22.67 2.73
N VAL A 8 -20.42 -23.34 3.47
CA VAL A 8 -19.07 -22.77 3.71
C VAL A 8 -18.26 -22.69 2.42
N PRO A 9 -18.20 -23.74 1.56
CA PRO A 9 -17.56 -23.61 0.24
C PRO A 9 -18.17 -22.52 -0.65
N GLN A 10 -19.48 -22.32 -0.61
CA GLN A 10 -20.12 -21.24 -1.35
C GLN A 10 -19.66 -19.87 -0.82
N ARG A 11 -19.69 -19.68 0.50
CA ARG A 11 -19.22 -18.44 1.14
C ARG A 11 -17.75 -18.17 0.87
N LEU A 12 -16.91 -19.21 0.86
CA LEU A 12 -15.48 -19.08 0.52
C LEU A 12 -15.27 -18.59 -0.91
N ARG A 13 -16.07 -19.06 -1.87
CA ARG A 13 -16.02 -18.58 -3.26
C ARG A 13 -16.46 -17.12 -3.38
N GLU A 14 -17.51 -16.72 -2.68
CA GLU A 14 -17.94 -15.32 -2.62
C GLU A 14 -16.84 -14.41 -2.04
N LEU A 15 -16.22 -14.81 -0.92
CA LEU A 15 -15.14 -14.07 -0.30
C LEU A 15 -13.89 -14.02 -1.18
N LYS A 16 -13.58 -15.09 -1.91
CA LYS A 16 -12.47 -15.09 -2.87
C LYS A 16 -12.71 -14.09 -4.00
N SER A 17 -13.91 -14.08 -4.58
CA SER A 17 -14.29 -13.10 -5.61
C SER A 17 -14.17 -11.67 -5.08
N ASP A 18 -14.68 -11.42 -3.87
CA ASP A 18 -14.57 -10.11 -3.20
C ASP A 18 -13.10 -9.71 -2.92
N ALA A 19 -12.25 -10.65 -2.53
CA ALA A 19 -10.82 -10.42 -2.36
C ALA A 19 -10.14 -10.07 -3.69
N GLU A 20 -10.42 -10.81 -4.76
CA GLU A 20 -9.88 -10.57 -6.11
C GLU A 20 -10.28 -9.18 -6.63
N GLU A 21 -11.53 -8.77 -6.44
CA GLU A 21 -12.00 -7.43 -6.79
C GLU A 21 -11.27 -6.32 -6.00
N LYS A 22 -10.96 -6.55 -4.73
CA LYS A 22 -10.22 -5.61 -3.86
C LYS A 22 -8.71 -5.63 -4.08
N LEU A 23 -8.15 -6.71 -4.62
CA LEU A 23 -6.72 -6.80 -4.94
C LEU A 23 -6.34 -5.91 -6.12
N ARG A 24 -7.25 -5.68 -7.08
CA ARG A 24 -6.99 -4.75 -8.19
C ARG A 24 -6.70 -3.32 -7.71
N PRO A 25 -7.58 -2.65 -6.94
CA PRO A 25 -7.29 -1.31 -6.43
C PRO A 25 -6.09 -1.30 -5.49
N LEU A 26 -5.83 -2.38 -4.73
CA LEU A 26 -4.59 -2.46 -3.93
C LEU A 26 -3.33 -2.35 -4.79
N LYS A 27 -3.27 -3.06 -5.92
CA LYS A 27 -2.13 -3.00 -6.85
C LYS A 27 -1.97 -1.61 -7.46
N GLU A 28 -3.09 -0.96 -7.80
CA GLU A 28 -3.10 0.42 -8.32
C GLU A 28 -2.60 1.43 -7.28
N GLU A 29 -3.05 1.32 -6.03
CA GLU A 29 -2.60 2.20 -4.95
C GLU A 29 -1.13 2.01 -4.60
N VAL A 30 -0.62 0.77 -4.58
CA VAL A 30 0.82 0.50 -4.41
C VAL A 30 1.63 1.15 -5.53
N LYS A 31 1.17 1.05 -6.78
CA LYS A 31 1.82 1.72 -7.91
C LYS A 31 1.80 3.24 -7.74
N ALA A 32 0.65 3.82 -7.40
CA ALA A 32 0.53 5.25 -7.16
C ALA A 32 1.45 5.72 -6.01
N CYS A 33 1.61 4.90 -4.96
CA CYS A 33 2.52 5.18 -3.86
C CYS A 33 3.98 5.27 -4.32
N ASN A 34 4.42 4.33 -5.17
CA ASN A 34 5.77 4.34 -5.76
C ASN A 34 5.97 5.51 -6.74
N ASP A 35 4.99 5.76 -7.61
CA ASP A 35 5.04 6.84 -8.61
C ASP A 35 5.14 8.22 -7.94
N ASN A 36 4.35 8.46 -6.89
CA ASN A 36 4.41 9.70 -6.13
C ASN A 36 5.72 9.82 -5.35
N SER A 37 6.26 8.73 -4.81
CA SER A 37 7.56 8.75 -4.12
C SER A 37 8.67 9.14 -5.11
N SER A 38 8.67 8.55 -6.30
CA SER A 38 9.66 8.88 -7.36
C SER A 38 9.56 10.33 -7.83
N ARG A 39 8.34 10.90 -7.90
CA ARG A 39 8.16 12.33 -8.22
C ARG A 39 8.70 13.22 -7.12
N ALA A 40 8.48 12.84 -5.87
CA ALA A 40 8.94 13.61 -4.73
C ALA A 40 10.48 13.55 -4.56
N GLU A 41 11.12 12.45 -4.98
CA GLU A 41 12.59 12.38 -5.12
C GLU A 41 13.10 13.41 -6.13
N LYS A 42 12.48 13.52 -7.31
CA LYS A 42 12.86 14.51 -8.32
C LYS A 42 12.67 15.96 -7.86
N ALA A 43 11.55 16.24 -7.18
CA ALA A 43 11.31 17.56 -6.61
C ALA A 43 12.37 17.92 -5.54
N LEU A 44 12.82 16.93 -4.76
CA LEU A 44 13.92 17.11 -3.81
C LEU A 44 15.26 17.38 -4.51
N GLU A 45 15.58 16.66 -5.59
CA GLU A 45 16.80 16.90 -6.37
C GLU A 45 16.83 18.33 -6.93
N GLN A 46 15.72 18.79 -7.52
CA GLN A 46 15.60 20.17 -8.01
C GLN A 46 15.78 21.21 -6.90
N LEU A 47 15.22 20.96 -5.72
CA LEU A 47 15.41 21.85 -4.57
C LEU A 47 16.86 21.90 -4.11
N LYS A 48 17.57 20.77 -4.09
CA LYS A 48 19.00 20.72 -3.77
C LYS A 48 19.84 21.50 -4.77
N GLU A 49 19.60 21.29 -6.07
CA GLU A 49 20.30 22.04 -7.12
C GLU A 49 20.14 23.56 -6.97
N LEU A 50 18.95 24.02 -6.55
CA LEU A 50 18.71 25.44 -6.31
C LEU A 50 19.42 25.95 -5.06
N VAL A 51 19.48 25.15 -3.98
CA VAL A 51 20.25 25.49 -2.77
C VAL A 51 21.74 25.56 -3.09
N ASP A 52 22.29 24.57 -3.78
CA ASP A 52 23.71 24.50 -4.14
C ASP A 52 24.12 25.67 -5.05
N ALA A 53 23.34 25.93 -6.11
CA ALA A 53 23.59 27.07 -7.01
C ALA A 53 23.55 28.41 -6.27
N ARG A 54 22.75 28.50 -5.21
CA ARG A 54 22.65 29.69 -4.37
C ARG A 54 23.85 29.83 -3.43
N GLU A 55 24.37 28.75 -2.86
CA GLU A 55 25.62 28.79 -2.09
C GLU A 55 26.81 29.21 -2.96
N GLU A 56 26.90 28.69 -4.19
CA GLU A 56 27.93 29.08 -5.16
C GLU A 56 27.87 30.57 -5.50
N ALA A 57 26.66 31.12 -5.66
CA ALA A 57 26.43 32.54 -5.92
C ALA A 57 26.83 33.46 -4.74
N LYS A 58 27.08 32.93 -3.55
CA LYS A 58 27.61 33.68 -2.38
C LYS A 58 29.13 33.57 -2.24
N GLY A 59 29.78 32.77 -3.08
CA GLY A 59 31.22 32.57 -3.03
C GLY A 59 32.03 33.84 -3.30
N PRO A 60 33.33 33.86 -2.96
CA PRO A 60 34.20 35.04 -3.09
C PRO A 60 34.40 35.54 -4.53
N PHE A 61 33.91 34.80 -5.52
CA PHE A 61 33.95 35.14 -6.95
C PHE A 61 32.56 35.48 -7.52
N ALA A 62 31.57 35.73 -6.67
CA ALA A 62 30.21 36.09 -7.08
C ALA A 62 30.22 37.36 -7.95
N SER A 63 29.82 37.23 -9.22
CA SER A 63 29.55 38.37 -10.08
C SER A 63 28.24 39.04 -9.68
N TYR A 64 28.19 40.37 -9.73
CA TYR A 64 26.99 41.16 -9.40
C TYR A 64 25.77 40.68 -10.21
N THR A 65 24.80 40.05 -9.55
CA THR A 65 23.50 39.67 -10.15
C THR A 65 22.56 40.87 -10.13
N GLY A 66 21.97 41.21 -11.29
CA GLY A 66 21.05 42.33 -11.39
C GLY A 66 19.70 42.07 -10.70
N PRO A 67 18.92 43.11 -10.32
CA PRO A 67 17.61 42.96 -9.68
C PRO A 67 16.59 42.11 -10.47
N GLY A 68 16.74 42.03 -11.80
CA GLY A 68 15.89 41.19 -12.64
C GLY A 68 16.27 39.71 -12.64
N GLU A 69 17.51 39.37 -12.27
CA GLU A 69 17.98 37.99 -12.15
C GLU A 69 17.62 37.40 -10.78
N THR A 70 17.69 38.21 -9.72
CA THR A 70 17.26 37.82 -8.37
C THR A 70 15.77 37.51 -8.30
N GLU A 71 14.92 38.31 -8.95
CA GLU A 71 13.47 38.05 -9.01
C GLU A 71 13.13 36.77 -9.81
N LYS A 72 13.87 36.48 -10.88
CA LYS A 72 13.68 35.22 -11.64
C LYS A 72 14.10 34.01 -10.83
N GLN A 73 15.21 34.10 -10.11
CA GLN A 73 15.71 33.03 -9.25
C GLN A 73 14.71 32.74 -8.12
N ARG A 74 14.20 33.79 -7.47
CA ARG A 74 13.16 33.69 -6.45
C ARG A 74 11.91 32.95 -6.93
N LYS A 75 11.40 33.28 -8.12
CA LYS A 75 10.22 32.59 -8.68
C LYS A 75 10.46 31.11 -8.91
N LYS A 76 11.69 30.72 -9.29
CA LYS A 76 12.06 29.30 -9.43
C LYS A 76 12.10 28.60 -8.08
N GLU A 77 12.67 29.23 -7.08
CA GLU A 77 12.74 28.72 -5.70
C GLU A 77 11.35 28.55 -5.07
N GLU A 78 10.48 29.55 -5.19
CA GLU A 78 9.09 29.48 -4.72
C GLU A 78 8.31 28.37 -5.43
N ALA A 79 8.48 28.22 -6.74
CA ALA A 79 7.86 27.16 -7.51
C ALA A 79 8.35 25.76 -7.09
N ALA A 80 9.68 25.58 -6.92
CA ALA A 80 10.26 24.32 -6.49
C ALA A 80 9.84 23.94 -5.07
N LEU A 81 9.75 24.91 -4.15
CA LEU A 81 9.22 24.68 -2.80
C LEU A 81 7.76 24.23 -2.84
N GLN A 82 6.93 24.87 -3.67
CA GLN A 82 5.54 24.49 -3.80
C GLN A 82 5.40 23.09 -4.41
N GLU A 83 6.17 22.78 -5.45
CA GLU A 83 6.20 21.45 -6.06
C GLU A 83 6.62 20.38 -5.04
N GLY A 84 7.66 20.64 -4.24
CA GLY A 84 8.08 19.75 -3.18
C GLY A 84 7.01 19.53 -2.11
N LYS A 85 6.33 20.60 -1.67
CA LYS A 85 5.19 20.52 -0.72
C LYS A 85 4.05 19.68 -1.28
N ASP A 86 3.68 19.91 -2.54
CA ASP A 86 2.64 19.16 -3.23
C ASP A 86 3.03 17.68 -3.38
N ALA A 87 4.28 17.41 -3.74
CA ALA A 87 4.82 16.06 -3.85
C ALA A 87 4.79 15.32 -2.50
N ALA A 88 5.24 15.94 -1.41
CA ALA A 88 5.18 15.34 -0.07
C ALA A 88 3.73 15.06 0.38
N SER A 89 2.81 15.98 0.09
CA SER A 89 1.37 15.80 0.36
C SER A 89 0.79 14.62 -0.43
N ASN A 90 1.12 14.51 -1.72
CA ASN A 90 0.67 13.44 -2.60
C ASN A 90 1.21 12.07 -2.16
N VAL A 91 2.48 11.98 -1.77
CA VAL A 91 3.08 10.74 -1.21
C VAL A 91 2.30 10.29 0.03
N LYS A 92 2.04 11.21 0.96
CA LYS A 92 1.29 10.91 2.19
C LYS A 92 -0.14 10.45 1.92
N LEU A 93 -0.82 11.09 0.96
CA LEU A 93 -2.16 10.69 0.52
C LEU A 93 -2.14 9.28 -0.10
N ALA A 94 -1.19 9.00 -0.99
CA ALA A 94 -1.05 7.70 -1.63
C ALA A 94 -0.75 6.58 -0.61
N ALA A 95 0.11 6.85 0.37
CA ALA A 95 0.38 5.92 1.45
C ALA A 95 -0.87 5.62 2.30
N THR A 96 -1.67 6.65 2.61
CA THR A 96 -2.93 6.49 3.35
C THR A 96 -3.94 5.64 2.58
N LYS A 97 -4.10 5.87 1.27
CA LYS A 97 -5.00 5.08 0.42
C LYS A 97 -4.53 3.63 0.29
N THR A 98 -3.24 3.42 0.09
CA THR A 98 -2.61 2.08 0.04
C THR A 98 -2.87 1.31 1.34
N ARG A 99 -2.70 1.96 2.50
CA ARG A 99 -2.98 1.35 3.80
C ARG A 99 -4.44 0.92 3.93
N LYS A 100 -5.39 1.80 3.59
CA LYS A 100 -6.83 1.51 3.64
C LYS A 100 -7.20 0.34 2.72
N ALA A 101 -6.65 0.30 1.50
CA ALA A 101 -6.86 -0.81 0.58
C ALA A 101 -6.29 -2.12 1.13
N ALA A 102 -5.09 -2.09 1.70
CA ALA A 102 -4.45 -3.26 2.31
C ALA A 102 -5.25 -3.79 3.51
N GLU A 103 -5.80 -2.91 4.35
CA GLU A 103 -6.67 -3.27 5.47
C GLU A 103 -7.98 -3.94 5.01
N ALA A 104 -8.59 -3.43 3.94
CA ALA A 104 -9.81 -4.00 3.38
C ALA A 104 -9.58 -5.44 2.90
N VAL A 105 -8.49 -5.69 2.15
CA VAL A 105 -8.11 -7.03 1.69
C VAL A 105 -7.75 -7.92 2.89
N LYS A 106 -6.95 -7.42 3.85
CA LYS A 106 -6.56 -8.16 5.06
C LYS A 106 -7.78 -8.69 5.82
N LYS A 107 -8.84 -7.89 5.95
CA LYS A 107 -10.07 -8.30 6.63
C LYS A 107 -10.78 -9.45 5.90
N THR A 108 -10.92 -9.37 4.58
CA THR A 108 -11.50 -10.45 3.77
C THR A 108 -10.66 -11.73 3.89
N LEU A 109 -9.33 -11.63 3.76
CA LEU A 109 -8.43 -12.78 3.88
C LEU A 109 -8.50 -13.45 5.27
N ALA A 110 -8.65 -12.68 6.35
CA ALA A 110 -8.83 -13.23 7.70
C ALA A 110 -10.15 -14.01 7.86
N GLU A 111 -11.24 -13.58 7.21
CA GLU A 111 -12.50 -14.32 7.20
C GLU A 111 -12.35 -15.65 6.42
N MET A 112 -11.70 -15.60 5.25
CA MET A 112 -11.40 -16.78 4.43
C MET A 112 -10.54 -17.80 5.20
N GLU A 113 -9.50 -17.33 5.89
CA GLU A 113 -8.62 -18.15 6.72
C GLU A 113 -9.40 -18.85 7.84
N LYS A 114 -10.24 -18.11 8.56
CA LYS A 114 -11.05 -18.67 9.64
C LYS A 114 -11.99 -19.77 9.14
N LEU A 115 -12.67 -19.51 8.02
CA LEU A 115 -13.62 -20.46 7.43
C LEU A 115 -12.93 -21.71 6.90
N SER A 116 -11.83 -21.55 6.16
CA SER A 116 -11.05 -22.68 5.61
C SER A 116 -10.39 -23.53 6.70
N ASN A 117 -9.82 -22.90 7.74
CA ASN A 117 -9.26 -23.60 8.91
C ASN A 117 -10.30 -24.33 9.75
N THR A 118 -11.59 -24.03 9.57
CA THR A 118 -12.69 -24.80 10.20
C THR A 118 -13.18 -25.90 9.25
N LEU A 119 -13.33 -25.58 7.97
CA LEU A 119 -13.90 -26.46 6.96
C LEU A 119 -13.02 -27.69 6.69
N VAL A 120 -11.71 -27.48 6.46
CA VAL A 120 -10.79 -28.56 6.08
C VAL A 120 -10.70 -29.62 7.19
N PRO A 121 -10.45 -29.28 8.48
CA PRO A 121 -10.43 -30.29 9.53
C PRO A 121 -11.79 -30.97 9.74
N SER A 122 -12.90 -30.25 9.57
CA SER A 122 -14.24 -30.84 9.69
C SER A 122 -14.50 -31.88 8.60
N ALA A 123 -14.10 -31.59 7.37
CA ALA A 123 -14.26 -32.48 6.22
C ALA A 123 -13.36 -33.71 6.35
N ILE A 124 -12.08 -33.53 6.70
CA ILE A 124 -11.14 -34.63 6.98
C ILE A 124 -11.66 -35.50 8.14
N GLY A 125 -12.16 -34.89 9.22
CA GLY A 125 -12.72 -35.60 10.36
C GLY A 125 -13.96 -36.42 10.02
N PHE A 126 -14.80 -35.93 9.10
CA PHE A 126 -15.93 -36.70 8.56
C PHE A 126 -15.45 -37.92 7.76
N LEU A 127 -14.52 -37.71 6.82
CA LEU A 127 -14.00 -38.76 5.94
C LEU A 127 -13.29 -39.88 6.72
N ASN A 128 -12.65 -39.55 7.84
CA ASN A 128 -11.90 -40.50 8.67
C ASN A 128 -12.71 -41.14 9.81
N SER A 129 -14.00 -40.79 9.98
CA SER A 129 -14.78 -41.23 11.15
C SER A 129 -15.60 -42.50 10.88
N PRO A 130 -15.39 -43.58 11.68
CA PRO A 130 -16.13 -44.83 11.52
C PRO A 130 -17.64 -44.71 11.77
N ALA A 131 -18.07 -43.71 12.53
CA ALA A 131 -19.46 -43.53 12.92
C ALA A 131 -20.39 -43.19 11.74
N PHE A 132 -19.84 -42.69 10.63
CA PHE A 132 -20.63 -42.29 9.46
C PHE A 132 -20.93 -43.45 8.50
N PHE A 133 -20.24 -44.59 8.62
CA PHE A 133 -20.57 -45.82 7.86
C PHE A 133 -21.96 -46.39 8.19
N ASN A 134 -22.57 -45.95 9.29
CA ASN A 134 -23.95 -46.30 9.67
C ASN A 134 -25.04 -45.47 8.96
N LEU A 135 -24.66 -44.51 8.11
CA LEU A 135 -25.63 -43.77 7.29
C LEU A 135 -26.17 -44.65 6.15
N PRO A 136 -27.41 -44.42 5.68
CA PRO A 136 -27.89 -45.03 4.44
C PRO A 136 -26.90 -44.75 3.31
N SER A 137 -26.55 -45.76 2.52
CA SER A 137 -25.48 -45.68 1.49
C SER A 137 -25.58 -44.44 0.59
N LYS A 138 -26.79 -44.10 0.12
CA LYS A 138 -27.05 -42.90 -0.70
C LYS A 138 -26.77 -41.58 0.02
N ARG A 139 -27.03 -41.49 1.33
CA ARG A 139 -26.74 -40.28 2.11
C ARG A 139 -25.27 -40.18 2.46
N TYR A 140 -24.62 -41.33 2.70
CA TYR A 140 -23.19 -41.38 2.93
C TYR A 140 -22.40 -40.90 1.71
N SER A 141 -22.70 -41.41 0.51
CA SER A 141 -21.99 -41.03 -0.72
C SER A 141 -22.11 -39.53 -1.03
N VAL A 142 -23.29 -38.94 -0.88
CA VAL A 142 -23.49 -37.49 -1.08
C VAL A 142 -22.66 -36.68 -0.08
N MET A 143 -22.59 -37.12 1.18
CA MET A 143 -21.81 -36.45 2.20
C MET A 143 -20.30 -36.60 1.97
N GLU A 144 -19.86 -37.77 1.51
CA GLU A 144 -18.48 -38.05 1.12
C GLU A 144 -18.03 -37.13 -0.02
N ASP A 145 -18.81 -37.06 -1.10
CA ASP A 145 -18.55 -36.15 -2.23
C ASP A 145 -18.44 -34.68 -1.77
N LEU A 146 -19.36 -34.25 -0.91
CA LEU A 146 -19.36 -32.89 -0.34
C LEU A 146 -18.14 -32.63 0.55
N ALA A 147 -17.70 -33.61 1.34
CA ALA A 147 -16.52 -33.49 2.20
C ALA A 147 -15.22 -33.45 1.38
N VAL A 148 -15.09 -34.29 0.35
CA VAL A 148 -13.96 -34.26 -0.59
C VAL A 148 -13.90 -32.90 -1.30
N ALA A 149 -15.03 -32.41 -1.82
CA ALA A 149 -15.10 -31.10 -2.46
C ALA A 149 -14.75 -29.97 -1.47
N SER A 150 -15.26 -30.04 -0.23
CA SER A 150 -14.97 -29.06 0.82
C SER A 150 -13.50 -29.01 1.20
N THR A 151 -12.82 -30.16 1.24
CA THR A 151 -11.40 -30.25 1.53
C THR A 151 -10.59 -29.55 0.43
N ARG A 152 -10.84 -29.91 -0.84
CA ARG A 152 -10.17 -29.30 -2.00
C ARG A 152 -10.38 -27.79 -2.08
N GLU A 153 -11.61 -27.32 -1.88
CA GLU A 153 -11.92 -25.90 -1.88
C GLU A 153 -11.21 -25.18 -0.71
N GLY A 154 -11.27 -25.76 0.50
CA GLY A 154 -10.64 -25.18 1.68
C GLY A 154 -9.12 -25.07 1.55
N GLU A 155 -8.45 -26.09 1.02
CA GLU A 155 -7.00 -26.08 0.77
C GLU A 155 -6.61 -25.07 -0.31
N SER A 156 -7.38 -24.99 -1.40
CA SER A 156 -7.20 -23.97 -2.45
C SER A 156 -7.30 -22.55 -1.88
N ILE A 157 -8.26 -22.32 -0.99
CA ILE A 157 -8.45 -21.04 -0.30
C ILE A 157 -7.29 -20.74 0.66
N GLN A 158 -6.79 -21.73 1.39
CA GLN A 158 -5.63 -21.55 2.27
C GLN A 158 -4.39 -21.14 1.47
N ALA A 159 -4.15 -21.76 0.30
CA ALA A 159 -3.07 -21.38 -0.60
C ALA A 159 -3.22 -19.94 -1.11
N PHE A 160 -4.42 -19.58 -1.57
CA PHE A 160 -4.73 -18.20 -2.00
C PHE A 160 -4.51 -17.18 -0.87
N VAL A 161 -4.99 -17.47 0.34
CA VAL A 161 -4.81 -16.59 1.50
C VAL A 161 -3.32 -16.41 1.83
N ALA A 162 -2.53 -17.48 1.78
CA ALA A 162 -1.09 -17.42 2.07
C ALA A 162 -0.35 -16.54 1.06
N GLU A 163 -0.67 -16.67 -0.24
CA GLU A 163 -0.11 -15.83 -1.30
C GLU A 163 -0.50 -14.37 -1.11
N GLU A 164 -1.79 -14.08 -0.93
CA GLU A 164 -2.27 -12.70 -0.91
C GLU A 164 -1.96 -11.96 0.39
N LYS A 165 -1.71 -12.69 1.50
CA LYS A 165 -1.12 -12.11 2.70
C LYS A 165 0.25 -11.48 2.42
N LEU A 166 1.05 -12.05 1.52
CA LEU A 166 2.32 -11.46 1.11
C LEU A 166 2.11 -10.17 0.32
N SER A 167 1.12 -10.14 -0.59
CA SER A 167 0.72 -8.93 -1.32
C SER A 167 0.31 -7.81 -0.37
N VAL A 168 -0.56 -8.12 0.60
CA VAL A 168 -1.02 -7.19 1.64
C VAL A 168 0.16 -6.67 2.48
N LYS A 169 1.07 -7.56 2.90
CA LYS A 169 2.27 -7.16 3.65
C LYS A 169 3.13 -6.18 2.85
N ARG A 170 3.43 -6.50 1.59
CA ARG A 170 4.20 -5.62 0.70
C ARG A 170 3.56 -4.24 0.54
N ALA A 171 2.23 -4.18 0.49
CA ALA A 171 1.51 -2.90 0.41
C ALA A 171 1.64 -2.07 1.69
N PHE A 172 1.54 -2.69 2.88
CA PHE A 172 1.82 -2.00 4.14
C PHE A 172 3.27 -1.50 4.21
N ASP A 173 4.24 -2.34 3.83
CA ASP A 173 5.66 -1.96 3.81
C ASP A 173 5.92 -0.79 2.84
N ALA A 174 5.25 -0.77 1.69
CA ALA A 174 5.34 0.33 0.73
C ALA A 174 4.76 1.64 1.29
N ALA A 175 3.57 1.57 1.90
CA ALA A 175 2.94 2.72 2.55
C ALA A 175 3.81 3.28 3.68
N GLU A 176 4.42 2.42 4.51
CA GLU A 176 5.30 2.84 5.59
C GLU A 176 6.56 3.55 5.06
N ARG A 177 7.20 3.00 4.01
CA ARG A 177 8.36 3.66 3.38
C ARG A 177 7.99 5.03 2.81
N ALA A 178 6.86 5.12 2.11
CA ALA A 178 6.37 6.37 1.56
C ALA A 178 6.07 7.42 2.65
N GLU A 179 5.50 7.03 3.78
CA GLU A 179 5.28 7.95 4.90
C GLU A 179 6.56 8.46 5.54
N LYS A 180 7.53 7.57 5.78
CA LYS A 180 8.86 7.96 6.27
C LYS A 180 9.51 8.95 5.31
N PHE A 181 9.43 8.68 4.01
CA PHE A 181 9.96 9.56 2.99
C PHE A 181 9.23 10.91 2.93
N ALA A 182 7.90 10.94 2.97
CA ALA A 182 7.13 12.18 3.02
C ALA A 182 7.46 13.03 4.26
N ASN A 183 7.66 12.41 5.42
CA ASN A 183 8.08 13.12 6.63
C ASN A 183 9.50 13.68 6.50
N PHE A 184 10.43 12.91 5.91
CA PHE A 184 11.78 13.39 5.63
C PHE A 184 11.76 14.60 4.67
N LEU A 185 11.00 14.51 3.57
CA LEU A 185 10.81 15.60 2.62
C LEU A 185 10.25 16.84 3.29
N LYS A 186 9.25 16.69 4.16
CA LYS A 186 8.67 17.81 4.89
C LYS A 186 9.72 18.58 5.69
N VAL A 187 10.61 17.87 6.40
CA VAL A 187 11.71 18.52 7.16
C VAL A 187 12.66 19.25 6.21
N GLY A 188 13.05 18.62 5.10
CA GLY A 188 13.91 19.25 4.09
C GLY A 188 13.29 20.52 3.48
N LEU A 189 11.98 20.49 3.21
CA LEU A 189 11.24 21.64 2.69
C LEU A 189 11.15 22.79 3.69
N GLU A 190 10.96 22.49 4.97
CA GLU A 190 10.96 23.49 6.04
C GLU A 190 12.33 24.18 6.18
N LEU A 191 13.42 23.43 6.03
CA LEU A 191 14.79 23.96 6.04
C LEU A 191 15.04 24.85 4.81
N ALA A 192 14.72 24.38 3.61
CA ALA A 192 14.88 25.17 2.38
C ALA A 192 14.03 26.45 2.41
N GLU A 193 12.79 26.38 2.89
CA GLU A 193 11.93 27.55 3.07
C GLU A 193 12.52 28.56 4.05
N LYS A 194 13.16 28.10 5.13
CA LYS A 194 13.83 28.98 6.08
C LYS A 194 15.04 29.67 5.45
N GLU A 195 15.90 28.92 4.76
CA GLU A 195 17.07 29.48 4.06
C GLU A 195 16.66 30.50 3.00
N PHE A 196 15.59 30.23 2.25
CA PHE A 196 15.09 31.16 1.22
C PHE A 196 14.53 32.44 1.86
N LYS A 197 13.99 32.38 3.08
CA LYS A 197 13.44 33.55 3.81
C LYS A 197 14.45 34.36 4.60
N GLU A 198 15.47 33.77 5.22
CA GLU A 198 16.40 34.50 6.10
C GLU A 198 17.23 35.56 5.33
N GLU A 199 17.67 35.27 4.11
CA GLU A 199 18.42 36.24 3.28
C GLU A 199 17.57 37.28 2.55
N PHE A 200 16.24 37.12 2.54
CA PHE A 200 15.35 38.18 2.04
C PHE A 200 15.45 39.44 2.92
N TRP A 201 15.80 39.30 4.20
CA TRP A 201 15.96 40.41 5.13
C TRP A 201 17.39 40.97 5.17
N GLU A 202 18.41 40.15 4.92
CA GLU A 202 19.81 40.61 4.82
C GLU A 202 20.11 41.39 3.53
N SER A 203 19.39 41.13 2.44
CA SER A 203 19.54 41.88 1.17
C SER A 203 18.87 43.26 1.17
N TRP A 204 18.16 43.62 2.23
CA TRP A 204 17.43 44.89 2.41
C TRP A 204 17.77 45.64 3.71
N SER A 205 18.75 45.18 4.49
CA SER A 205 19.29 45.87 5.67
C SER A 205 20.70 46.43 5.42
#